data_AF-A0A6L5WJP9-F1
#
_entry.id   AF-A0A6L5WJP9-F1
#
_cell.length_a   1.000
_cell.length_b   1.000
_cell.length_c   1.000
_cell.angle_alpha   90.00
_cell.angle_beta   90.00
_cell.angle_gamma   90.00
#
_symmetry.space_group_name_H-M   'P 1'
#
loop_
_entity.id
_entity.type
_entity.pdbx_description
1 polymer ?
#
loop_
_entity_poly.entity_id
_entity_poly.type
_entity_poly.pdbx_seq_one_letter_code
_entity_poly.pdbx_strand_id
1 'polypeptide(L)'
;MLLFLSFVIYIFGQNFEDEIQKRIFENPKFIDYDNNCTNGDSWACSEVGMTYYKYQKNDKALQYFTKACDIKFGVGCELKSFMLMTKGEFKEPFEIFTKSCENNSSYGCLNLAKMYDLGYETNINKQKATDLYIKSCKLGDRGACEMLNVR
;
A
#
# COMPACT_ATOMS: atom_id res chain seq x y z
N MET A 1 34.56 -24.78 14.40
CA MET A 1 34.59 -23.67 15.39
C MET A 1 33.97 -22.38 14.84
N LEU A 2 34.36 -21.90 13.64
CA LEU A 2 33.78 -20.70 13.02
C LEU A 2 32.26 -20.75 12.78
N LEU A 3 31.72 -21.91 12.35
CA LEU A 3 30.27 -22.11 12.14
C LEU A 3 29.45 -22.04 13.45
N PHE A 4 30.06 -22.37 14.59
CA PHE A 4 29.39 -22.31 15.89
C PHE A 4 29.32 -20.85 16.39
N LEU A 5 30.41 -20.09 16.21
CA LEU A 5 30.44 -18.65 16.50
C LEU A 5 29.45 -17.86 15.64
N SER A 6 29.32 -18.16 14.34
CA SER A 6 28.35 -17.48 13.47
C SER A 6 26.90 -17.79 13.86
N PHE A 7 26.62 -19.02 14.28
CA PHE A 7 25.28 -19.43 14.76
C PHE A 7 24.91 -18.74 16.08
N VAL A 8 25.86 -18.62 17.01
CA VAL A 8 25.65 -17.94 18.28
C VAL A 8 25.41 -16.44 18.07
N ILE A 9 26.19 -15.76 17.22
CA ILE A 9 25.99 -14.34 16.88
C ILE A 9 24.63 -14.13 16.20
N TYR A 10 24.22 -15.05 15.30
CA TYR A 10 22.91 -15.02 14.66
C TYR A 10 21.76 -15.12 15.67
N ILE A 11 21.83 -16.08 16.61
CA ILE A 11 20.80 -16.24 17.66
C ILE A 11 20.73 -15.01 18.57
N PHE A 12 21.87 -14.46 19.00
CA PHE A 12 21.88 -13.25 19.82
C PHE A 12 21.29 -12.05 19.07
N GLY A 13 21.57 -11.92 17.77
CA GLY A 13 20.97 -10.91 16.91
C GLY A 13 19.45 -11.06 16.78
N GLN A 14 18.98 -12.29 16.58
CA GLN A 14 17.55 -12.59 16.45
C GLN A 14 16.79 -12.33 17.77
N ASN A 15 17.34 -12.75 18.91
CA ASN A 15 16.75 -12.47 20.23
C ASN A 15 16.62 -10.96 20.50
N PHE A 16 17.60 -10.17 20.08
CA PHE A 16 17.56 -8.72 20.21
C PHE A 16 16.48 -8.08 19.31
N GLU A 17 16.33 -8.57 18.08
CA GLU A 17 15.28 -8.12 17.16
C GLU A 17 13.87 -8.46 17.69
N ASP A 18 13.69 -9.64 18.27
CA ASP A 18 12.43 -10.07 18.88
C ASP A 18 12.05 -9.19 20.09
N GLU A 19 13.01 -8.80 20.93
CA GLU A 19 12.76 -7.86 22.05
C GLU A 19 12.36 -6.47 21.56
N ILE A 20 12.99 -5.95 20.51
CA ILE A 20 12.62 -4.66 19.91
C ILE A 20 11.20 -4.72 19.39
N GLN A 21 10.85 -5.76 18.63
CA GLN A 21 9.51 -5.94 18.11
C GLN A 21 8.48 -6.02 19.24
N LYS A 22 8.77 -6.80 20.29
CA LYS A 22 7.90 -6.91 21.47
C LYS A 22 7.60 -5.53 22.07
N ARG A 23 8.63 -4.72 22.33
CA ARG A 23 8.46 -3.37 22.90
C ARG A 23 7.61 -2.45 22.01
N ILE A 24 7.65 -2.64 20.70
CA ILE A 24 6.89 -1.81 19.75
C ILE A 24 5.43 -2.22 19.73
N PHE A 25 5.14 -3.52 19.63
CA PHE A 25 3.76 -4.01 19.56
C PHE A 25 3.05 -3.97 20.92
N GLU A 26 3.80 -3.93 22.02
CA GLU A 26 3.28 -3.67 23.38
C GLU A 26 3.28 -2.18 23.75
N ASN A 27 3.76 -1.31 22.85
CA ASN A 27 3.79 0.13 23.11
C ASN A 27 2.35 0.69 23.19
N PRO A 28 1.99 1.44 24.25
CA PRO A 28 0.65 2.01 24.37
C PRO A 28 0.23 2.87 23.18
N LYS A 29 1.17 3.58 22.53
CA LYS A 29 0.91 4.37 21.33
C LYS A 29 0.57 3.49 20.13
N PHE A 30 1.25 2.36 19.97
CA PHE A 30 0.91 1.40 18.91
C PHE A 30 -0.49 0.80 19.15
N ILE A 31 -0.76 0.39 20.38
CA ILE A 31 -2.05 -0.17 20.78
C ILE A 31 -3.18 0.86 20.56
N ASP A 32 -2.94 2.13 20.83
CA ASP A 32 -3.90 3.20 20.56
C ASP A 32 -4.21 3.35 19.06
N TYR A 33 -3.20 3.35 18.19
CA TYR A 33 -3.42 3.33 16.73
C TYR A 33 -4.16 2.07 16.27
N ASP A 34 -3.87 0.90 16.84
CA ASP A 34 -4.56 -0.35 16.49
C ASP A 34 -6.05 -0.31 16.87
N ASN A 35 -6.36 0.24 18.05
CA ASN A 35 -7.73 0.46 18.48
C ASN A 35 -8.45 1.49 17.59
N ASN A 36 -7.79 2.60 17.26
CA ASN A 36 -8.36 3.63 16.38
C ASN A 36 -8.63 3.06 14.98
N CYS A 37 -7.73 2.25 14.42
CA CYS A 37 -7.97 1.52 13.18
C CYS A 37 -9.20 0.61 13.29
N THR A 38 -9.31 -0.15 14.38
CA THR A 38 -10.47 -1.02 14.64
C THR A 38 -11.78 -0.23 14.70
N ASN A 39 -11.73 1.02 15.17
CA ASN A 39 -12.86 1.95 15.21
C ASN A 39 -13.10 2.72 13.89
N GLY A 40 -12.39 2.38 12.82
CA GLY A 40 -12.60 2.95 11.49
C GLY A 40 -11.73 4.16 11.14
N ASP A 41 -10.75 4.53 11.97
CA ASP A 41 -9.76 5.54 11.61
C ASP A 41 -8.84 4.99 10.51
N SER A 42 -8.97 5.58 9.32
CA SER A 42 -8.24 5.11 8.15
C SER A 42 -6.76 5.48 8.15
N TRP A 43 -6.41 6.62 8.76
CA TRP A 43 -5.02 6.99 8.93
C TRP A 43 -4.34 6.02 9.91
N ALA A 44 -5.00 5.72 11.02
CA ALA A 44 -4.49 4.77 12.01
C ALA A 44 -4.27 3.37 11.40
N CYS A 45 -5.18 2.90 10.54
CA CYS A 45 -4.96 1.64 9.83
C CYS A 45 -3.72 1.66 8.93
N SER A 46 -3.46 2.76 8.22
CA SER A 46 -2.25 2.92 7.42
C SER A 46 -0.98 2.94 8.30
N GLU A 47 -1.00 3.63 9.44
CA GLU A 47 0.15 3.68 10.36
C GLU A 47 0.49 2.32 10.97
N VAL A 48 -0.53 1.56 11.38
CA VAL A 48 -0.35 0.20 11.90
C VAL A 48 0.19 -0.72 10.79
N GLY A 49 -0.37 -0.62 9.58
CA GLY A 49 0.13 -1.35 8.41
C GLY A 49 1.59 -1.03 8.08
N MET A 50 1.97 0.25 8.11
CA MET A 50 3.36 0.70 7.88
C MET A 50 4.30 0.18 8.97
N THR A 51 3.85 0.12 10.22
CA THR A 51 4.63 -0.48 11.31
C THR A 51 4.89 -1.96 11.03
N TYR A 52 3.86 -2.73 10.67
CA TYR A 52 4.04 -4.13 10.28
C TYR A 52 4.96 -4.30 9.07
N TYR A 53 4.83 -3.44 8.06
CA TYR A 53 5.68 -3.46 6.87
C TYR A 53 7.15 -3.23 7.21
N LYS A 54 7.45 -2.24 8.07
CA LYS A 54 8.81 -1.94 8.55
C LYS A 54 9.47 -3.14 9.22
N TYR A 55 8.70 -3.95 9.95
CA TYR A 55 9.18 -5.18 10.59
C TYR A 55 8.98 -6.43 9.74
N GLN A 56 8.83 -6.26 8.42
CA GLN A 56 8.73 -7.34 7.44
C GLN A 56 7.57 -8.33 7.69
N LYS A 57 6.56 -7.90 8.46
CA LYS A 57 5.32 -8.66 8.72
C LYS A 57 4.31 -8.35 7.61
N ASN A 58 4.67 -8.73 6.37
CA ASN A 58 3.98 -8.34 5.15
C ASN A 58 2.49 -8.74 5.10
N ASP A 59 2.14 -9.89 5.64
CA ASP A 59 0.75 -10.36 5.67
C ASP A 59 -0.12 -9.48 6.57
N LYS A 60 0.41 -9.10 7.74
CA LYS A 60 -0.25 -8.14 8.62
C LYS A 60 -0.32 -6.77 7.96
N ALA A 61 0.76 -6.27 7.39
CA ALA A 61 0.76 -4.99 6.68
C ALA A 61 -0.34 -4.94 5.60
N LEU A 62 -0.42 -5.98 4.76
CA LEU A 62 -1.45 -6.10 3.72
C LEU A 62 -2.87 -6.14 4.31
N GLN A 63 -3.08 -6.83 5.44
CA GLN A 63 -4.35 -6.85 6.14
C GLN A 63 -4.80 -5.43 6.56
N TYR A 64 -3.90 -4.64 7.15
CA TYR A 64 -4.22 -3.28 7.59
C TYR A 64 -4.38 -2.29 6.44
N PHE A 65 -3.58 -2.38 5.38
CA PHE A 65 -3.80 -1.58 4.17
C PHE A 65 -5.11 -1.95 3.47
N THR A 66 -5.51 -3.21 3.51
CA THR A 66 -6.82 -3.65 3.01
C THR A 66 -7.94 -3.02 3.83
N LYS A 67 -7.86 -3.06 5.17
CA LYS A 67 -8.81 -2.35 6.04
C LYS A 67 -8.89 -0.87 5.69
N ALA A 68 -7.75 -0.18 5.59
CA ALA A 68 -7.68 1.24 5.22
C ALA A 68 -8.33 1.51 3.86
N CYS A 69 -8.11 0.65 2.87
CA CYS A 69 -8.74 0.76 1.57
C CYS A 69 -10.26 0.52 1.62
N ASP A 70 -10.74 -0.44 2.40
CA ASP A 70 -12.16 -0.78 2.51
C ASP A 70 -12.97 0.33 3.20
N ILE A 71 -12.34 1.12 4.07
CA ILE A 71 -12.90 2.37 4.63
C ILE A 71 -12.67 3.61 3.74
N LYS A 72 -12.39 3.38 2.44
CA LYS A 72 -12.29 4.38 1.37
C LYS A 72 -11.17 5.40 1.51
N PHE A 73 -10.07 5.03 2.17
CA PHE A 73 -8.89 5.87 2.25
C PHE A 73 -7.94 5.60 1.08
N GLY A 74 -7.80 6.58 0.19
CA GLY A 74 -7.02 6.44 -1.05
C GLY A 74 -5.57 6.01 -0.83
N VAL A 75 -4.91 6.53 0.21
CA VAL A 75 -3.54 6.12 0.58
C VAL A 75 -3.51 4.67 1.03
N GLY A 76 -4.54 4.20 1.75
CA GLY A 76 -4.68 2.78 2.13
C GLY A 76 -4.78 1.87 0.90
N CYS A 77 -5.57 2.26 -0.10
CA CYS A 77 -5.65 1.51 -1.37
C CYS A 77 -4.32 1.51 -2.13
N GLU A 78 -3.61 2.63 -2.16
CA GLU A 78 -2.29 2.72 -2.78
C GLU A 78 -1.28 1.77 -2.15
N LEU A 79 -1.17 1.79 -0.81
CA LEU A 79 -0.28 0.91 -0.06
C LEU A 79 -0.64 -0.57 -0.27
N LYS A 80 -1.93 -0.91 -0.34
CA LYS A 80 -2.40 -2.26 -0.69
C LYS A 80 -1.94 -2.66 -2.09
N SER A 81 -2.16 -1.82 -3.10
CA SER A 81 -1.77 -2.10 -4.48
C SER A 81 -0.26 -2.30 -4.60
N PHE A 82 0.55 -1.44 -3.97
CA PHE A 82 2.00 -1.59 -3.94
C PHE A 82 2.43 -2.92 -3.32
N MET A 83 1.85 -3.30 -2.18
CA MET A 83 2.15 -4.59 -1.53
C MET A 83 1.83 -5.79 -2.43
N LEU A 84 0.65 -5.80 -3.05
CA LEU A 84 0.26 -6.88 -3.97
C LEU A 84 1.20 -6.98 -5.17
N MET A 85 1.65 -5.85 -5.73
CA MET A 85 2.64 -5.81 -6.81
C MET A 85 3.96 -6.46 -6.37
N THR A 86 4.50 -6.05 -5.21
CA THR A 86 5.79 -6.58 -4.73
C THR A 86 5.76 -8.07 -4.37
N LYS A 87 4.60 -8.59 -3.95
CA LYS A 87 4.41 -10.02 -3.64
C LYS A 87 4.13 -10.89 -4.88
N GLY A 88 3.92 -10.30 -6.06
CA GLY A 88 3.43 -11.03 -7.24
C GLY A 88 1.97 -11.51 -7.08
N GLU A 89 1.23 -10.95 -6.14
CA GLU A 89 -0.19 -11.23 -5.87
C GLU A 89 -1.12 -10.20 -6.55
N PHE A 90 -0.57 -9.35 -7.41
CA PHE A 90 -1.29 -8.32 -8.16
C PHE A 90 -2.09 -8.93 -9.32
N LYS A 91 -3.15 -9.67 -8.97
CA LYS A 91 -4.12 -10.24 -9.89
C LYS A 91 -5.22 -9.21 -10.17
N GLU A 92 -5.74 -9.20 -11.40
CA GLU A 92 -6.84 -8.32 -11.81
C GLU A 92 -6.53 -6.83 -11.57
N PRO A 93 -5.41 -6.32 -12.14
CA PRO A 93 -4.98 -4.95 -11.98
C PRO A 93 -6.07 -3.94 -12.35
N PHE A 94 -6.92 -4.29 -13.32
CA PHE A 94 -8.04 -3.44 -13.74
C PHE A 94 -9.03 -3.17 -12.61
N GLU A 95 -9.46 -4.23 -11.91
CA GLU A 95 -10.40 -4.12 -10.81
C GLU A 95 -9.77 -3.39 -9.61
N ILE A 96 -8.51 -3.73 -9.29
CA ILE A 96 -7.79 -3.10 -8.18
C ILE A 96 -7.63 -1.59 -8.40
N PHE A 97 -7.20 -1.16 -9.58
CA PHE A 97 -7.02 0.26 -9.87
C PHE A 97 -8.35 0.99 -10.02
N THR A 98 -9.41 0.31 -10.47
CA THR A 98 -10.77 0.85 -10.45
C THR A 98 -11.19 1.19 -9.02
N LYS A 99 -11.16 0.21 -8.11
CA LYS A 99 -11.52 0.42 -6.69
C LYS A 99 -10.63 1.47 -6.02
N SER A 100 -9.33 1.45 -6.31
CA SER A 100 -8.38 2.43 -5.76
C SER A 100 -8.70 3.85 -6.24
N CYS A 101 -9.00 4.02 -7.53
CA CYS A 101 -9.36 5.33 -8.07
C CYS A 101 -10.73 5.83 -7.55
N GLU A 102 -11.71 4.93 -7.38
CA GLU A 102 -12.99 5.25 -6.73
C GLU A 102 -12.79 5.79 -5.32
N ASN A 103 -11.81 5.26 -4.60
CA ASN A 103 -11.39 5.71 -3.26
C ASN A 103 -10.39 6.88 -3.28
N ASN A 104 -10.29 7.62 -4.38
CA ASN A 104 -9.43 8.80 -4.52
C ASN A 104 -7.93 8.54 -4.30
N SER A 105 -7.45 7.33 -4.60
CA SER A 105 -6.01 7.10 -4.78
C SER A 105 -5.55 7.76 -6.07
N SER A 106 -4.62 8.72 -5.98
CA SER A 106 -4.02 9.35 -7.14
C SER A 106 -3.26 8.33 -8.00
N TYR A 107 -2.49 7.43 -7.37
CA TYR A 107 -1.81 6.31 -8.00
C TYR A 107 -2.77 5.34 -8.68
N GLY A 108 -3.89 5.00 -8.02
CA GLY A 108 -4.93 4.17 -8.61
C GLY A 108 -5.53 4.77 -9.87
N CYS A 109 -5.86 6.07 -9.83
CA CYS A 109 -6.39 6.78 -10.99
C CYS A 109 -5.37 6.90 -12.13
N LEU A 110 -4.08 7.14 -11.83
CA LEU A 110 -3.02 7.19 -12.83
C LEU A 110 -2.91 5.87 -13.59
N ASN A 111 -2.87 4.75 -12.87
CA ASN A 111 -2.72 3.44 -13.51
C ASN A 111 -3.97 3.01 -14.26
N LEU A 112 -5.17 3.26 -13.73
CA LEU A 112 -6.40 3.02 -14.49
C LEU A 112 -6.45 3.86 -15.77
N ALA A 113 -5.96 5.10 -15.73
CA ALA A 113 -5.86 5.94 -16.92
C ALA A 113 -4.95 5.30 -17.98
N LYS A 114 -3.76 4.83 -17.59
CA LYS A 114 -2.83 4.10 -18.48
C LYS A 114 -3.45 2.85 -19.07
N MET A 115 -4.23 2.09 -18.30
CA MET A 115 -4.92 0.89 -18.79
C MET A 115 -5.93 1.23 -19.89
N TYR A 116 -6.72 2.29 -19.72
CA TYR A 116 -7.62 2.78 -20.78
C TYR A 116 -6.88 3.40 -21.96
N ASP A 117 -5.72 4.00 -21.72
CA ASP A 117 -4.91 4.63 -22.76
C ASP A 117 -4.25 3.59 -23.69
N LEU A 118 -3.80 2.47 -23.10
CA LEU A 118 -3.09 1.38 -23.78
C LEU A 118 -4.01 0.20 -24.16
N GLY A 119 -5.22 0.12 -23.63
CA GLY A 119 -6.12 -1.02 -23.82
C GLY A 119 -5.66 -2.28 -23.08
N TYR A 120 -5.05 -2.13 -21.91
CA TYR A 120 -4.63 -3.27 -21.09
C TYR A 120 -5.79 -3.75 -20.21
N GLU A 121 -6.20 -5.02 -20.37
CA GLU A 121 -7.39 -5.63 -19.73
C GLU A 121 -8.72 -4.87 -19.99
N THR A 122 -8.72 -3.94 -20.94
CA THR A 122 -9.87 -3.13 -21.33
C THR A 122 -9.73 -2.66 -22.77
N ASN A 123 -10.78 -2.08 -23.35
CA ASN A 123 -10.68 -1.44 -24.66
C ASN A 123 -10.05 -0.05 -24.53
N ILE A 124 -9.30 0.36 -25.56
CA ILE A 124 -8.75 1.72 -25.62
C ILE A 124 -9.91 2.73 -25.52
N ASN A 125 -9.80 3.65 -24.56
CA ASN A 125 -10.74 4.75 -24.39
C ASN A 125 -9.98 6.01 -23.95
N LYS A 126 -9.56 6.80 -24.94
CA LYS A 126 -8.73 8.01 -24.73
C LYS A 126 -9.44 9.09 -23.94
N GLN A 127 -10.76 9.23 -24.09
CA GLN A 127 -11.54 10.19 -23.30
C GLN A 127 -11.57 9.78 -21.82
N LYS A 128 -11.88 8.52 -21.54
CA LYS A 128 -11.90 8.01 -20.16
C LYS A 128 -10.51 8.06 -19.51
N ALA A 129 -9.46 7.71 -20.27
CA ALA A 129 -8.08 7.90 -19.81
C ALA A 129 -7.83 9.37 -19.45
N THR A 130 -8.24 10.30 -20.32
CA THR A 130 -8.09 11.75 -20.10
C THR A 130 -8.72 12.21 -18.79
N ASP A 131 -9.96 11.81 -18.54
CA ASP A 131 -10.69 12.16 -17.32
C ASP A 131 -10.00 11.62 -16.05
N LEU A 132 -9.47 10.39 -16.13
CA LEU A 132 -8.77 9.73 -15.02
C LEU A 132 -7.41 10.37 -14.73
N TYR A 133 -6.63 10.72 -15.75
CA TYR A 133 -5.39 11.47 -15.57
C TYR A 133 -5.66 12.85 -14.95
N ILE A 134 -6.73 13.55 -15.36
CA ILE A 134 -7.14 14.82 -14.75
C ILE A 134 -7.48 14.62 -13.28
N LYS A 135 -8.25 13.58 -12.94
CA LYS A 135 -8.58 13.25 -11.55
C LYS A 135 -7.33 12.97 -10.74
N SER A 136 -6.43 12.13 -11.23
CA SER A 136 -5.16 11.79 -10.57
C SER A 136 -4.27 13.02 -10.33
N CYS A 137 -4.15 13.91 -11.33
CA CYS A 137 -3.43 15.17 -11.21
C CYS A 137 -4.03 16.08 -10.12
N LYS A 138 -5.37 16.21 -10.06
CA LYS A 138 -6.06 16.97 -8.99
C LYS A 138 -5.85 16.37 -7.60
N LEU A 139 -5.61 15.06 -7.51
CA LEU A 139 -5.28 14.35 -6.28
C LEU A 139 -3.78 14.44 -5.92
N GLY A 140 -2.97 15.16 -6.71
CA GLY A 140 -1.58 15.46 -6.41
C GLY A 140 -0.54 14.59 -7.12
N ASP A 141 -0.94 13.68 -8.03
CA ASP A 141 0.02 12.90 -8.81
C ASP A 141 0.61 13.74 -9.94
N ARG A 142 1.88 14.14 -9.78
CA ARG A 142 2.61 14.93 -10.77
C ARG A 142 2.78 14.20 -12.09
N GLY A 143 3.00 12.87 -12.06
CA GLY A 143 3.15 12.06 -13.26
C GLY A 143 1.85 12.07 -14.09
N ALA A 144 0.70 12.06 -13.44
CA ALA A 144 -0.58 12.22 -14.12
C ALA A 144 -0.72 13.60 -14.77
N CYS A 145 -0.29 14.67 -14.10
CA CYS A 145 -0.30 16.02 -14.69
C CYS A 145 0.60 16.10 -15.93
N GLU A 146 1.79 15.48 -15.87
CA GLU A 146 2.73 15.43 -16.99
C GLU A 146 2.16 14.65 -18.18
N MET A 147 1.47 13.53 -17.91
CA MET A 147 0.77 12.75 -18.94
C MET A 147 -0.31 13.56 -19.68
N LEU A 148 -0.90 14.60 -19.08
CA LEU A 148 -1.86 15.47 -19.77
C LEU A 148 -1.22 16.28 -20.91
N ASN A 149 0.10 16.54 -20.85
CA ASN A 149 0.82 17.44 -21.75
C ASN A 149 1.50 16.72 -22.92
N VAL A 150 1.62 15.40 -22.87
CA VAL A 150 2.44 14.59 -23.82
C VAL A 150 1.61 13.62 -24.66
N ARG A 151 0.30 13.65 -24.52
CA ARG A 151 -0.64 12.74 -25.18
C ARG A 151 -1.45 13.43 -26.28
#